data_AF-A0A7N2R6D1-F1
#
_entry.id   AF-A0A7N2R6D1-F1
#
_cell.length_a   1.000
_cell.length_b   1.000
_cell.length_c   1.000
_cell.angle_alpha   90.00
_cell.angle_beta   90.00
_cell.angle_gamma   90.00
#
_symmetry.space_group_name_H-M   'P 1'
#
loop_
_entity.id
_entity.type
_entity.pdbx_description
1 polymer ?
#
loop_
_entity_poly.entity_id
_entity_poly.type
_entity_poly.pdbx_seq_one_letter_code
_entity_poly.pdbx_strand_id
1 'polypeptide(L)'
;MDRIKFKLGFSNGLCVSSRGRSGGLALLWSSDTKLEIMSYSNHHIDAIITEADNGIVWRFTGFYGYPETHLREESWKLLSYLNSQFNLPWFCCGDFNEILSMSEKVGGAHHSQNQMDGFRQIVNHCGFKDLGYCGPDYTWCNMKEGSNRISLRLERAFVTNEWLGHFKDPTVHHLVNSTSDHCILAITDSPPPTCKSKHRFHFEAMWVKREDCREVIETAWHSGTLFVTPEGVASNLQRCASALASWNHNVVGNIPKKIAEKRRALNSITTVD
;
A
#
# COMPACT_ATOMS: atom_id res chain seq x y z
N MET A 1 9.64 2.07 -19.00
CA MET A 1 9.82 2.29 -17.55
C MET A 1 10.66 3.53 -17.24
N ASP A 2 11.67 3.88 -18.05
CA ASP A 2 12.53 5.06 -17.77
C ASP A 2 11.77 6.38 -17.60
N ARG A 3 10.74 6.63 -18.41
CA ARG A 3 9.90 7.82 -18.24
C ARG A 3 9.22 7.90 -16.86
N ILE A 4 8.80 6.76 -16.30
CA ILE A 4 8.17 6.69 -14.97
C ILE A 4 9.24 6.86 -13.90
N LYS A 5 10.36 6.14 -14.03
CA LYS A 5 11.53 6.25 -13.14
C LYS A 5 11.96 7.71 -12.94
N PHE A 6 12.19 8.45 -14.02
CA PHE A 6 12.58 9.85 -13.95
C PHE A 6 11.45 10.77 -13.45
N LYS A 7 10.18 10.49 -13.78
CA LYS A 7 9.04 11.24 -13.23
C LYS A 7 8.89 11.08 -11.72
N LEU A 8 9.29 9.93 -11.18
CA LEU A 8 9.28 9.65 -9.74
C LEU A 8 10.53 10.22 -9.03
N GLY A 9 11.47 10.82 -9.77
CA GLY A 9 12.68 11.42 -9.21
C GLY A 9 13.84 10.44 -9.00
N PHE A 10 13.71 9.19 -9.44
CA PHE A 10 14.78 8.21 -9.33
C PHE A 10 15.69 8.26 -10.56
N SER A 11 17.00 8.14 -10.33
CA SER A 11 18.01 8.08 -11.40
C SER A 11 18.23 6.65 -11.90
N ASN A 12 18.15 5.68 -10.99
CA ASN A 12 18.48 4.29 -11.24
C ASN A 12 17.26 3.39 -11.08
N GLY A 13 17.30 2.22 -11.72
CA GLY A 13 16.23 1.26 -11.59
C GLY A 13 16.47 -0.04 -12.36
N LEU A 14 15.94 -1.12 -11.80
CA LEU A 14 15.82 -2.43 -12.43
C LEU A 14 14.34 -2.72 -12.62
N CYS A 15 13.99 -3.27 -13.79
CA CYS A 15 12.63 -3.70 -14.09
C CYS A 15 12.65 -5.14 -14.61
N VAL A 16 11.91 -6.01 -13.94
CA VAL A 16 11.61 -7.37 -14.39
C VAL A 16 10.27 -7.32 -15.10
N SER A 17 10.22 -7.77 -16.35
CA SER A 17 9.02 -7.70 -17.18
C SER A 17 7.93 -8.65 -16.69
N SER A 18 6.68 -8.24 -16.80
CA SER A 18 5.53 -9.12 -16.58
C SER A 18 5.47 -10.22 -17.64
N ARG A 19 4.83 -11.35 -17.31
CA ARG A 19 4.44 -12.36 -18.30
C ARG A 19 2.97 -12.15 -18.65
N GLY A 20 2.73 -11.48 -19.78
CA GLY A 20 1.40 -11.04 -20.15
C GLY A 20 0.86 -10.02 -19.13
N ARG A 21 -0.29 -10.33 -18.52
CA ARG A 21 -0.94 -9.47 -17.51
C ARG A 21 -0.54 -9.77 -16.06
N SER A 22 0.36 -10.75 -15.84
CA SER A 22 0.73 -11.20 -14.49
C SER A 22 2.20 -10.93 -14.18
N GLY A 23 2.45 -10.57 -12.93
CA GLY A 23 3.77 -10.29 -12.38
C GLY A 23 4.40 -9.00 -12.89
N GLY A 24 5.73 -8.98 -12.87
CA GLY A 24 6.54 -7.81 -13.12
C GLY A 24 6.93 -7.12 -11.82
N LEU A 25 8.21 -6.77 -11.70
CA LEU A 25 8.77 -6.13 -10.52
C LEU A 25 9.62 -4.94 -10.95
N ALA A 26 9.68 -3.92 -10.10
CA ALA A 26 10.59 -2.82 -10.30
C ALA A 26 11.22 -2.41 -8.97
N LEU A 27 12.53 -2.21 -8.99
CA LEU A 27 13.28 -1.59 -7.92
C LEU A 27 13.86 -0.29 -8.48
N LEU A 28 13.53 0.84 -7.88
CA LEU A 28 14.01 2.17 -8.28
C LEU A 28 14.79 2.78 -7.13
N TRP A 29 15.91 3.43 -7.40
CA TRP A 29 16.74 4.04 -6.38
C TRP A 29 17.43 5.31 -6.87
N SER A 30 17.83 6.15 -5.92
CA SER A 30 18.49 7.42 -6.17
C SER A 30 19.98 7.22 -6.49
N SER A 31 20.65 8.26 -6.98
CA SER A 31 22.07 8.18 -7.42
C SER A 31 23.07 8.12 -6.28
N ASP A 32 22.65 8.62 -5.12
CA ASP A 32 23.38 8.60 -3.85
C ASP A 32 23.32 7.23 -3.15
N THR A 33 22.33 6.39 -3.47
CA THR A 33 22.24 5.03 -2.93
C THR A 33 23.23 4.10 -3.63
N LYS A 34 24.24 3.63 -2.89
CA LYS A 34 25.17 2.59 -3.35
C LYS A 34 24.51 1.22 -3.24
N LEU A 35 23.96 0.74 -4.35
CA LEU A 35 23.21 -0.50 -4.45
C LEU A 35 23.79 -1.38 -5.58
N GLU A 36 24.01 -2.66 -5.28
CA GLU A 36 24.43 -3.69 -6.23
C GLU A 36 23.35 -4.77 -6.33
N ILE A 37 22.92 -5.10 -7.56
CA ILE A 37 21.93 -6.15 -7.80
C ILE A 37 22.61 -7.51 -7.78
N MET A 38 22.13 -8.43 -6.94
CA MET A 38 22.70 -9.78 -6.81
C MET A 38 21.95 -10.80 -7.68
N SER A 39 20.63 -10.80 -7.60
CA SER A 39 19.77 -11.69 -8.40
C SER A 39 18.38 -11.09 -8.56
N TYR A 40 17.66 -11.56 -9.56
CA TYR A 40 16.26 -11.18 -9.76
C TYR A 40 15.50 -12.27 -10.53
N SER A 41 14.19 -12.29 -10.34
CA SER A 41 13.25 -13.08 -11.10
C SER A 41 11.88 -12.39 -11.10
N ASN A 42 10.85 -13.04 -11.63
CA ASN A 42 9.48 -12.53 -11.52
C ASN A 42 8.95 -12.51 -10.07
N HIS A 43 9.68 -13.11 -9.12
CA HIS A 43 9.28 -13.29 -7.73
C HIS A 43 10.22 -12.64 -6.72
N HIS A 44 11.33 -12.05 -7.17
CA HIS A 44 12.20 -11.27 -6.31
C HIS A 44 13.09 -10.30 -7.08
N ILE A 45 13.53 -9.24 -6.41
CA ILE A 45 14.74 -8.48 -6.74
C ILE A 45 15.58 -8.46 -5.47
N ASP A 46 16.80 -8.95 -5.54
CA ASP A 46 17.75 -9.02 -4.43
C ASP A 46 18.96 -8.12 -4.68
N ALA A 47 19.35 -7.37 -3.66
CA ALA A 47 20.38 -6.36 -3.75
C ALA A 47 21.18 -6.23 -2.45
N ILE A 48 22.44 -5.83 -2.57
CA ILE A 48 23.29 -5.41 -1.46
C ILE A 48 23.38 -3.89 -1.48
N ILE A 49 23.18 -3.28 -0.31
CA ILE A 49 23.23 -1.84 -0.10
C ILE A 49 24.39 -1.53 0.84
N THR A 50 25.17 -0.50 0.51
CA THR A 50 26.23 0.04 1.37
C THR A 50 25.86 1.46 1.78
N GLU A 51 25.67 1.67 3.08
CA GLU A 51 25.38 2.98 3.64
C GLU A 51 26.58 3.92 3.49
N ALA A 52 26.35 5.12 2.94
CA ALA A 52 27.42 6.09 2.70
C ALA A 52 27.99 6.65 4.00
N ASP A 53 27.15 6.82 5.02
CA ASP A 53 27.50 7.55 6.24
C ASP A 53 28.36 6.74 7.22
N ASN A 54 28.09 5.44 7.34
CA ASN A 54 28.71 4.56 8.33
C ASN A 54 29.34 3.30 7.73
N GLY A 55 29.23 3.10 6.41
CA GLY A 55 29.79 1.95 5.71
C GLY A 55 29.10 0.62 6.00
N ILE A 56 27.95 0.62 6.69
CA ILE A 56 27.19 -0.60 6.98
C ILE A 56 26.74 -1.22 5.66
N VAL A 57 26.95 -2.52 5.54
CA VAL A 57 26.52 -3.31 4.37
C VAL A 57 25.38 -4.21 4.80
N TRP A 58 24.26 -4.13 4.09
CA TRP A 58 23.08 -4.92 4.36
C TRP A 58 22.40 -5.34 3.07
N ARG A 59 21.51 -6.32 3.16
CA ARG A 59 20.84 -6.93 2.03
C ARG A 59 19.37 -6.52 1.99
N PHE A 60 18.91 -6.09 0.81
CA PHE A 60 17.51 -5.82 0.52
C PHE A 60 16.95 -6.85 -0.44
N THR A 61 15.77 -7.39 -0.14
CA THR A 61 14.97 -8.18 -1.08
C THR A 61 13.57 -7.60 -1.22
N GLY A 62 13.21 -7.21 -2.44
CA GLY A 62 11.81 -7.03 -2.82
C GLY A 62 11.22 -8.37 -3.24
N PHE A 63 10.26 -8.89 -2.49
CA PHE A 63 9.70 -10.24 -2.68
C PHE A 63 8.27 -10.20 -3.24
N TYR A 64 7.97 -11.14 -4.14
CA TYR A 64 6.63 -11.36 -4.69
C TYR A 64 6.30 -12.85 -4.73
N GLY A 65 5.64 -13.32 -3.67
CA GLY A 65 5.23 -14.71 -3.52
C GLY A 65 4.21 -15.14 -4.57
N TYR A 66 4.15 -16.44 -4.85
CA TYR A 66 3.17 -16.98 -5.78
C TYR A 66 1.74 -16.82 -5.25
N PRO A 67 0.83 -16.19 -6.01
CA PRO A 67 -0.57 -16.06 -5.60
C PRO A 67 -1.30 -17.41 -5.61
N GLU A 68 -0.92 -18.34 -6.49
CA GLU A 68 -1.53 -19.67 -6.59
C GLU A 68 -1.11 -20.56 -5.42
N THR A 69 -2.09 -21.06 -4.67
CA THR A 69 -1.85 -21.88 -3.46
C THR A 69 -0.92 -23.07 -3.70
N HIS A 70 -1.04 -23.75 -4.84
CA HIS A 70 -0.21 -24.93 -5.15
C HIS A 70 1.25 -24.58 -5.50
N LEU A 71 1.57 -23.30 -5.72
CA LEU A 71 2.93 -22.80 -5.99
C LEU A 71 3.54 -22.04 -4.80
N ARG A 72 2.81 -21.86 -3.69
CA ARG A 72 3.32 -21.16 -2.50
C ARG A 72 4.55 -21.84 -1.90
N GLU A 73 4.65 -23.16 -2.01
CA GLU A 73 5.84 -23.91 -1.58
C GLU A 73 7.11 -23.46 -2.34
N GLU A 74 6.98 -23.09 -3.62
CA GLU A 74 8.10 -22.54 -4.41
C GLU A 74 8.54 -21.17 -3.89
N SER A 75 7.62 -20.38 -3.32
CA SER A 75 7.96 -19.13 -2.62
C SER A 75 8.84 -19.41 -1.40
N TRP A 76 8.51 -20.46 -0.64
CA TRP A 76 9.26 -20.83 0.55
C TRP A 76 10.64 -21.40 0.20
N LYS A 77 10.73 -22.24 -0.84
CA LYS A 77 12.00 -22.73 -1.39
C LYS A 77 12.87 -21.57 -1.87
N LEU A 78 12.28 -20.57 -2.52
CA LEU A 78 13.01 -19.37 -2.95
C LEU A 78 13.58 -18.60 -1.74
N LEU A 79 12.78 -18.35 -0.70
CA LEU A 79 13.27 -17.70 0.51
C LEU A 79 14.38 -18.49 1.20
N SER A 80 14.27 -19.82 1.29
CA SER A 80 15.31 -20.68 1.87
C SER A 80 16.59 -20.64 1.05
N TYR A 81 16.46 -20.70 -0.28
CA TYR A 81 17.60 -20.54 -1.20
C TYR A 81 18.27 -19.19 -0.98
N LEU A 82 17.51 -18.08 -1.00
CA LEU A 82 18.03 -16.74 -0.79
C LEU A 82 18.75 -16.63 0.57
N ASN A 83 18.15 -17.15 1.65
CA ASN A 83 18.75 -17.18 2.99
C ASN A 83 20.14 -17.85 2.99
N SER A 84 20.31 -18.92 2.22
CA SER A 84 21.59 -19.64 2.13
C SER A 84 22.70 -18.90 1.34
N GLN A 85 22.36 -17.87 0.56
CA GLN A 85 23.33 -17.21 -0.33
C GLN A 85 24.24 -16.20 0.38
N PHE A 86 23.74 -15.51 1.41
CA PHE A 86 24.45 -14.42 2.05
C PHE A 86 24.25 -14.44 3.56
N ASN A 87 25.33 -14.19 4.30
CA ASN A 87 25.28 -13.97 5.74
C ASN A 87 25.42 -12.46 6.04
N LEU A 88 24.39 -11.69 5.68
CA LEU A 88 24.33 -10.23 5.85
C LEU A 88 23.06 -9.83 6.61
N PRO A 89 23.03 -8.69 7.32
CA PRO A 89 21.81 -8.12 7.86
C PRO A 89 20.77 -7.99 6.75
N TRP A 90 19.61 -8.64 6.91
CA TRP A 90 18.68 -8.82 5.81
C TRP A 90 17.34 -8.15 6.09
N PHE A 91 16.92 -7.32 5.13
CA PHE A 91 15.60 -6.72 5.06
C PHE A 91 14.87 -7.23 3.81
N CYS A 92 13.76 -7.90 4.01
CA CYS A 92 12.94 -8.50 2.96
C CYS A 92 11.51 -7.96 3.06
N CYS A 93 11.00 -7.36 2.00
CA CYS A 93 9.66 -6.79 2.00
C CYS A 93 8.94 -7.00 0.67
N GLY A 94 7.60 -6.95 0.71
CA GLY A 94 6.77 -7.06 -0.47
C GLY A 94 5.49 -7.84 -0.19
N ASP A 95 4.89 -8.39 -1.23
CA ASP A 95 3.68 -9.20 -1.17
C ASP A 95 4.06 -10.69 -1.08
N PHE A 96 3.81 -11.30 0.07
CA PHE A 96 4.12 -12.72 0.31
C PHE A 96 3.02 -13.66 -0.15
N ASN A 97 1.85 -13.13 -0.52
CA ASN A 97 0.65 -13.89 -0.89
C ASN A 97 0.19 -14.93 0.16
N GLU A 98 0.59 -14.77 1.42
CA GLU A 98 0.24 -15.66 2.52
C GLU A 98 0.13 -14.92 3.88
N ILE A 99 -0.76 -15.41 4.74
CA ILE A 99 -0.98 -14.92 6.11
C ILE A 99 -0.29 -15.83 7.13
N LEU A 100 0.14 -15.27 8.27
CA LEU A 100 0.76 -16.04 9.36
C LEU A 100 -0.29 -16.64 10.30
N SER A 101 -1.45 -16.00 10.41
CA SER A 101 -2.55 -16.44 11.28
C SER A 101 -3.93 -16.10 10.71
N MET A 102 -4.95 -16.80 11.20
CA MET A 102 -6.35 -16.50 10.83
C MET A 102 -6.82 -15.10 11.22
N SER A 103 -6.19 -14.44 12.21
CA SER A 103 -6.58 -13.08 12.61
C SER A 103 -6.26 -12.04 11.54
N GLU A 104 -5.37 -12.38 10.60
CA GLU A 104 -4.97 -11.53 9.48
C GLU A 104 -5.90 -11.68 8.27
N LYS A 105 -7.07 -12.31 8.47
CA LYS A 105 -8.09 -12.53 7.46
C LYS A 105 -9.47 -12.17 8.00
N VAL A 106 -10.27 -11.50 7.17
CA VAL A 106 -11.70 -11.27 7.43
C VAL A 106 -12.55 -11.62 6.21
N GLY A 107 -13.71 -12.23 6.46
CA GLY A 107 -14.65 -12.68 5.43
C GLY A 107 -14.20 -13.95 4.70
N GLY A 108 -15.10 -14.58 3.94
CA GLY A 108 -14.83 -15.81 3.17
C GLY A 108 -14.54 -17.06 4.01
N ALA A 109 -14.14 -18.14 3.35
CA ALA A 109 -13.85 -19.43 3.98
C ALA A 109 -12.59 -19.41 4.87
N HIS A 110 -12.45 -20.36 5.78
CA HIS A 110 -11.21 -20.53 6.56
C HIS A 110 -10.01 -20.74 5.65
N HIS A 111 -8.89 -20.13 6.03
CA HIS A 111 -7.62 -20.30 5.31
C HIS A 111 -6.96 -21.62 5.70
N SER A 112 -6.15 -22.19 4.80
CA SER A 112 -5.52 -23.48 5.05
C SER A 112 -4.46 -23.39 6.16
N GLN A 113 -4.65 -24.16 7.23
CA GLN A 113 -3.71 -24.21 8.35
C GLN A 113 -2.31 -24.67 7.91
N ASN A 114 -2.24 -25.69 7.04
CA ASN A 114 -0.98 -26.20 6.52
C ASN A 114 -0.20 -25.15 5.72
N GLN A 115 -0.89 -24.27 5.00
CA GLN A 115 -0.24 -23.19 4.24
C GLN A 115 0.33 -22.12 5.18
N MET A 116 -0.43 -21.72 6.21
CA MET A 116 0.07 -20.80 7.24
C MET A 116 1.23 -21.40 8.05
N ASP A 117 1.19 -22.70 8.33
CA ASP A 117 2.27 -23.43 9.01
C ASP A 117 3.56 -23.40 8.18
N GLY A 118 3.47 -23.71 6.89
CA GLY A 118 4.61 -23.66 5.97
C GLY A 118 5.20 -22.25 5.87
N PHE A 119 4.35 -21.21 5.83
CA PHE A 119 4.82 -19.84 5.83
C PHE A 119 5.52 -19.45 7.15
N ARG A 120 4.95 -19.83 8.30
CA ARG A 120 5.62 -19.62 9.60
C ARG A 120 6.96 -20.35 9.70
N GLN A 121 7.05 -21.57 9.17
CA GLN A 121 8.29 -22.34 9.16
C GLN A 121 9.38 -21.63 8.36
N ILE A 122 9.07 -21.12 7.16
CA ILE A 122 10.09 -20.43 6.36
C ILE A 122 10.50 -19.07 6.95
N VAL A 123 9.55 -18.33 7.54
CA VAL A 123 9.85 -17.08 8.25
C VAL A 123 10.82 -17.35 9.41
N ASN A 124 10.56 -18.39 10.20
CA ASN A 124 11.46 -18.81 11.28
C ASN A 124 12.82 -19.29 10.76
N HIS A 125 12.85 -20.06 9.67
CA HIS A 125 14.09 -20.55 9.05
C HIS A 125 14.99 -19.41 8.55
N CYS A 126 14.40 -18.34 8.02
CA CYS A 126 15.13 -17.14 7.60
C CYS A 126 15.53 -16.23 8.76
N GLY A 127 15.16 -16.56 10.01
CA GLY A 127 15.42 -15.71 11.18
C GLY A 127 14.66 -14.38 11.15
N PHE A 128 13.56 -14.32 10.38
CA PHE A 128 12.82 -13.08 10.18
C PHE A 128 11.97 -12.69 11.37
N LYS A 129 11.94 -11.39 11.63
CA LYS A 129 11.01 -10.70 12.51
C LYS A 129 10.15 -9.74 11.70
N ASP A 130 8.84 -9.81 11.89
CA ASP A 130 7.90 -8.82 11.33
C ASP A 130 8.14 -7.48 12.04
N LEU A 131 8.37 -6.41 11.28
CA LEU A 131 8.52 -5.06 11.83
C LEU A 131 7.22 -4.51 12.46
N GLY A 132 6.09 -5.17 12.23
CA GLY A 132 4.78 -4.63 12.59
C GLY A 132 4.39 -3.51 11.63
N TYR A 133 3.38 -2.73 12.00
CA TYR A 133 2.85 -1.67 11.16
C TYR A 133 1.99 -0.66 11.92
N CYS A 134 1.81 0.50 11.29
CA CYS A 134 0.84 1.54 11.61
C CYS A 134 -0.14 1.70 10.45
N GLY A 135 -1.44 1.75 10.73
CA GLY A 135 -2.48 1.89 9.71
C GLY A 135 -3.47 0.73 9.72
N PRO A 136 -4.17 0.46 8.61
CA PRO A 136 -5.15 -0.62 8.52
C PRO A 136 -4.52 -2.01 8.73
N ASP A 137 -5.26 -2.92 9.37
CA ASP A 137 -4.78 -4.29 9.64
C ASP A 137 -4.63 -5.15 8.39
N TYR A 138 -5.41 -4.86 7.36
CA TYR A 138 -5.44 -5.60 6.10
C TYR A 138 -4.86 -4.75 4.99
N THR A 139 -4.03 -5.37 4.16
CA THR A 139 -3.29 -4.72 3.09
C THR A 139 -3.84 -5.07 1.72
N TRP A 140 -4.60 -6.16 1.59
CA TRP A 140 -5.29 -6.55 0.36
C TRP A 140 -6.80 -6.70 0.57
N CYS A 141 -7.61 -6.37 -0.44
CA CYS A 141 -9.05 -6.64 -0.46
C CYS A 141 -9.52 -7.08 -1.84
N ASN A 142 -10.39 -8.10 -1.92
CA ASN A 142 -10.96 -8.56 -3.18
C ASN A 142 -11.92 -7.56 -3.87
N MET A 143 -12.06 -6.34 -3.34
CA MET A 143 -12.92 -5.25 -3.82
C MET A 143 -14.41 -5.63 -4.01
N LYS A 144 -14.88 -6.70 -3.36
CA LYS A 144 -16.30 -7.06 -3.35
C LYS A 144 -17.05 -6.39 -2.19
N GLU A 145 -18.36 -6.32 -2.32
CA GLU A 145 -19.24 -5.72 -1.31
C GLU A 145 -19.89 -6.78 -0.40
N GLY A 146 -20.39 -6.32 0.75
CA GLY A 146 -21.19 -7.12 1.67
C GLY A 146 -20.47 -8.36 2.21
N SER A 147 -21.20 -9.47 2.31
CA SER A 147 -20.70 -10.76 2.82
C SER A 147 -19.64 -11.42 1.92
N ASN A 148 -19.52 -10.98 0.66
CA ASN A 148 -18.53 -11.48 -0.29
C ASN A 148 -17.18 -10.77 -0.18
N ARG A 149 -17.09 -9.72 0.65
CA ARG A 149 -15.85 -8.98 0.88
C ARG A 149 -14.86 -9.83 1.67
N ILE A 150 -13.65 -9.95 1.14
CA ILE A 150 -12.54 -10.63 1.81
C ILE A 150 -11.38 -9.64 1.89
N SER A 151 -10.74 -9.56 3.05
CA SER A 151 -9.52 -8.76 3.24
C SER A 151 -8.45 -9.60 3.95
N LEU A 152 -7.19 -9.39 3.56
CA LEU A 152 -6.03 -10.15 4.02
C LEU A 152 -4.86 -9.20 4.29
N ARG A 153 -3.95 -9.58 5.20
CA ARG A 153 -2.63 -8.94 5.33
C ARG A 153 -1.56 -9.75 4.59
N LEU A 154 -1.26 -9.34 3.37
CA LEU A 154 -0.33 -10.04 2.46
C LEU A 154 1.03 -9.35 2.37
N GLU A 155 1.05 -8.03 2.46
CA GLU A 155 2.24 -7.21 2.42
C GLU A 155 2.95 -7.21 3.79
N ARG A 156 4.26 -7.48 3.78
CA ARG A 156 5.08 -7.47 5.00
C ARG A 156 6.46 -6.87 4.77
N ALA A 157 7.05 -6.47 5.88
CA ALA A 157 8.42 -6.02 6.01
C ALA A 157 9.08 -6.87 7.11
N PHE A 158 9.91 -7.82 6.69
CA PHE A 158 10.64 -8.74 7.54
C PHE A 158 12.12 -8.35 7.62
N VAL A 159 12.68 -8.45 8.82
CA VAL A 159 14.08 -8.13 9.08
C VAL A 159 14.74 -9.22 9.92
N THR A 160 16.05 -9.38 9.80
CA THR A 160 16.81 -10.18 10.77
C THR A 160 17.20 -9.34 11.99
N ASN A 161 17.64 -10.00 13.07
CA ASN A 161 18.08 -9.33 14.29
C ASN A 161 19.30 -8.42 14.06
N GLU A 162 20.20 -8.86 13.20
CA GLU A 162 21.40 -8.12 12.83
C GLU A 162 21.01 -6.80 12.17
N TRP A 163 19.97 -6.82 11.31
CA TRP A 163 19.46 -5.61 10.67
C TRP A 163 18.86 -4.64 11.70
N LEU A 164 18.04 -5.15 12.64
CA LEU A 164 17.51 -4.34 13.75
C LEU A 164 18.60 -3.74 14.64
N GLY A 165 19.77 -4.37 14.74
CA GLY A 165 20.90 -3.83 15.49
C GLY A 165 21.54 -2.58 14.88
N HIS A 166 21.32 -2.34 13.58
CA HIS A 166 21.92 -1.23 12.84
C HIS A 166 20.99 -0.03 12.67
N PHE A 167 19.68 -0.25 12.58
CA PHE A 167 18.68 0.80 12.32
C PHE A 167 17.78 1.02 13.53
N LYS A 168 17.63 2.27 13.94
CA LYS A 168 16.82 2.64 15.11
C LYS A 168 15.35 2.85 14.69
N ASP A 169 14.45 2.24 15.46
CA ASP A 169 13.00 2.44 15.42
C ASP A 169 12.36 2.48 14.01
N PRO A 170 12.66 1.50 13.13
CA PRO A 170 12.04 1.41 11.82
C PRO A 170 10.51 1.27 11.97
N THR A 171 9.77 2.13 11.30
CA THR A 171 8.30 2.14 11.32
C THR A 171 7.76 1.82 9.93
N VAL A 172 6.78 0.94 9.88
CA VAL A 172 6.08 0.56 8.63
C VAL A 172 4.68 1.17 8.65
N HIS A 173 4.30 1.87 7.59
CA HIS A 173 2.98 2.44 7.41
C HIS A 173 2.24 1.77 6.27
N HIS A 174 1.01 1.32 6.53
CA HIS A 174 0.08 0.85 5.51
C HIS A 174 -0.67 2.04 4.93
N LEU A 175 -0.36 2.41 3.69
CA LEU A 175 -0.99 3.52 2.98
C LEU A 175 -2.03 2.97 1.98
N VAL A 176 -3.30 3.30 2.22
CA VAL A 176 -4.40 2.90 1.34
C VAL A 176 -4.35 3.69 0.04
N ASN A 177 -4.48 2.99 -1.10
CA ASN A 177 -4.58 3.61 -2.41
C ASN A 177 -5.93 3.26 -3.06
N SER A 178 -6.64 4.27 -3.55
CA SER A 178 -7.92 4.09 -4.27
C SER A 178 -7.81 3.32 -5.59
N THR A 179 -6.62 3.25 -6.19
CA THR A 179 -6.41 2.64 -7.52
C THR A 179 -5.81 1.24 -7.45
N SER A 180 -5.67 0.68 -6.26
CA SER A 180 -5.06 -0.62 -6.00
C SER A 180 -5.92 -1.38 -5.00
N ASP A 181 -6.03 -2.69 -5.20
CA ASP A 181 -6.57 -3.61 -4.20
C ASP A 181 -5.56 -3.91 -3.08
N HIS A 182 -4.30 -3.52 -3.27
CA HIS A 182 -3.22 -3.58 -2.28
C HIS A 182 -2.88 -2.20 -1.67
N CYS A 183 -2.46 -2.19 -0.41
CA CYS A 183 -1.87 -1.05 0.28
C CYS A 183 -0.38 -0.91 -0.08
N ILE A 184 0.12 0.32 -0.01
CA ILE A 184 1.55 0.61 -0.13
C ILE A 184 2.18 0.47 1.27
N LEU A 185 3.32 -0.22 1.36
CA LEU A 185 4.18 -0.18 2.54
C LEU A 185 5.13 1.02 2.43
N ALA A 186 5.05 1.95 3.38
CA ALA A 186 6.05 3.00 3.54
C ALA A 186 6.88 2.71 4.80
N ILE A 187 8.18 2.44 4.61
CA ILE A 187 9.12 2.21 5.72
C ILE A 187 9.93 3.49 5.95
N THR A 188 9.98 3.95 7.20
CA THR A 188 10.69 5.15 7.61
C THR A 188 11.44 4.90 8.93
N ASP A 189 12.55 5.61 9.14
CA ASP A 189 13.35 5.63 10.37
C ASP A 189 12.83 6.65 11.42
N SER A 190 11.77 7.37 11.05
CA SER A 190 11.12 8.44 11.80
C SER A 190 9.63 8.36 11.52
N PRO A 191 8.72 8.81 12.42
CA PRO A 191 7.33 9.03 12.00
C PRO A 191 7.36 9.92 10.76
N PRO A 192 6.65 9.54 9.67
CA PRO A 192 6.72 10.27 8.41
C PRO A 192 6.44 11.73 8.73
N PRO A 193 7.24 12.68 8.21
CA PRO A 193 6.89 14.09 8.32
C PRO A 193 5.42 14.15 7.89
N THR A 194 4.57 14.76 8.71
CA THR A 194 3.15 14.91 8.39
C THR A 194 3.09 15.66 7.08
N CYS A 195 3.08 14.90 5.99
CA CYS A 195 2.96 15.44 4.68
C CYS A 195 1.53 15.92 4.73
N LYS A 196 1.36 17.23 4.91
CA LYS A 196 0.13 17.91 4.53
C LYS A 196 0.04 17.64 3.04
N SER A 197 -0.44 16.45 2.70
CA SER A 197 -0.81 16.06 1.36
C SER A 197 -1.60 17.25 0.89
N LYS A 198 -1.10 17.92 -0.15
CA LYS A 198 -1.92 18.86 -0.88
C LYS A 198 -3.00 17.97 -1.47
N HIS A 199 -4.07 17.74 -0.71
CA HIS A 199 -5.19 16.92 -1.10
C HIS A 199 -5.63 17.48 -2.44
N ARG A 200 -5.34 16.73 -3.49
CA ARG A 200 -5.81 17.09 -4.82
C ARG A 200 -7.32 16.93 -4.75
N PHE A 201 -8.05 17.95 -5.18
CA PHE A 201 -9.50 17.86 -5.22
C PHE A 201 -9.90 16.69 -6.13
N HIS A 202 -10.71 15.77 -5.61
CA HIS A 202 -11.35 14.71 -6.36
C HIS A 202 -12.85 14.92 -6.30
N PHE A 203 -13.50 14.81 -7.46
CA PHE A 203 -14.95 14.82 -7.55
C PHE A 203 -15.49 13.41 -7.32
N GLU A 204 -16.38 13.25 -6.35
CA GLU A 204 -16.98 11.95 -6.04
C GLU A 204 -18.27 11.76 -6.84
N ALA A 205 -18.40 10.63 -7.55
CA ALA A 205 -19.56 10.34 -8.38
C ALA A 205 -20.90 10.35 -7.60
N MET A 206 -20.84 10.07 -6.30
CA MET A 206 -22.02 10.12 -5.42
C MET A 206 -22.60 11.52 -5.27
N TRP A 207 -21.80 12.59 -5.43
CA TRP A 207 -22.27 13.97 -5.29
C TRP A 207 -23.33 14.31 -6.34
N VAL A 208 -23.22 13.75 -7.55
CA VAL A 208 -24.20 13.92 -8.64
C VAL A 208 -25.60 13.44 -8.25
N LYS A 209 -25.70 12.49 -7.32
CA LYS A 209 -26.99 11.96 -6.87
C LYS A 209 -27.72 12.89 -5.90
N ARG A 210 -27.09 13.98 -5.47
CA ARG A 210 -27.69 14.94 -4.55
C ARG A 210 -28.09 16.21 -5.29
N GLU A 211 -29.31 16.67 -5.06
CA GLU A 211 -29.86 17.87 -5.70
C GLU A 211 -29.07 19.14 -5.32
N ASP A 212 -28.58 19.22 -4.07
CA ASP A 212 -27.80 20.34 -3.56
C ASP A 212 -26.38 20.44 -4.16
N CYS A 213 -25.85 19.34 -4.71
CA CYS A 213 -24.55 19.39 -5.41
C CYS A 213 -24.62 20.27 -6.66
N ARG A 214 -25.74 20.22 -7.39
CA ARG A 214 -25.94 20.99 -8.61
C ARG A 214 -25.96 22.48 -8.30
N GLU A 215 -26.71 22.88 -7.27
CA GLU A 215 -26.82 24.26 -6.82
C GLU A 215 -25.47 24.85 -6.40
N VAL A 216 -24.63 24.07 -5.71
CA VAL A 216 -23.26 24.48 -5.32
C VAL A 216 -22.40 24.74 -6.56
N ILE A 217 -22.48 23.88 -7.58
CA ILE A 217 -21.72 24.05 -8.82
C ILE A 217 -22.22 25.28 -9.59
N GLU A 218 -23.52 25.41 -9.79
CA GLU A 218 -24.11 26.54 -10.53
C GLU A 218 -23.77 27.87 -9.85
N THR A 219 -23.93 27.96 -8.53
CA THR A 219 -23.58 29.16 -7.74
C THR A 219 -22.09 29.48 -7.84
N ALA A 220 -21.22 28.49 -7.65
CA ALA A 220 -19.78 28.69 -7.73
C ALA A 220 -19.33 29.08 -9.14
N TRP A 221 -19.91 28.49 -10.18
CA TRP A 221 -19.60 28.77 -11.57
C TRP A 221 -20.04 30.18 -11.97
N HIS A 222 -21.28 30.57 -11.65
CA HIS A 222 -21.84 31.88 -12.01
C HIS A 222 -21.24 33.05 -11.23
N SER A 223 -20.60 32.80 -10.08
CA SER A 223 -19.81 33.84 -9.40
C SER A 223 -18.55 34.25 -10.19
N GLY A 224 -18.16 33.48 -11.21
CA GLY A 224 -17.01 33.70 -12.10
C GLY A 224 -17.09 34.99 -12.89
N THR A 225 -15.93 35.57 -13.22
CA THR A 225 -15.85 36.86 -13.94
C THR A 225 -15.49 36.72 -15.43
N LEU A 226 -14.94 35.59 -15.86
CA LEU A 226 -14.47 35.39 -17.24
C LEU A 226 -14.88 34.00 -17.76
N PHE A 227 -15.92 33.94 -18.59
CA PHE A 227 -16.47 32.69 -19.14
C PHE A 227 -15.92 32.32 -20.53
N VAL A 228 -15.14 33.21 -21.14
CA VAL A 228 -14.78 33.13 -22.57
C VAL A 228 -13.29 32.86 -22.78
N THR A 229 -12.44 33.06 -21.77
CA THR A 229 -11.00 32.80 -21.86
C THR A 229 -10.64 31.46 -21.20
N PRO A 230 -9.64 30.72 -21.72
CA PRO A 230 -9.13 29.51 -21.08
C PRO A 230 -8.72 29.71 -19.61
N GLU A 231 -8.14 30.86 -19.28
CA GLU A 231 -7.75 31.23 -17.92
C GLU A 231 -8.96 31.46 -17.02
N GLY A 232 -10.03 32.05 -17.57
CA GLY A 232 -11.29 32.27 -16.87
C GLY A 232 -12.01 30.95 -16.55
N VAL A 233 -12.05 30.04 -17.51
CA VAL A 233 -12.57 28.67 -17.33
C VAL A 233 -11.79 27.92 -16.25
N ALA A 234 -10.45 27.99 -16.28
CA ALA A 234 -9.60 27.36 -15.26
C ALA A 234 -9.85 27.94 -13.86
N SER A 235 -10.00 29.27 -13.75
CA SER A 235 -10.32 29.94 -12.49
C SER A 235 -11.69 29.52 -11.94
N ASN A 236 -12.70 29.41 -12.81
CA ASN A 236 -14.05 28.98 -12.42
C ASN A 236 -14.09 27.52 -12.00
N LEU A 237 -13.35 26.63 -12.68
CA LEU A 237 -13.18 25.23 -12.28
C LEU A 237 -12.53 25.12 -10.90
N GLN A 238 -11.46 25.89 -10.64
CA GLN A 238 -10.81 25.90 -9.34
C GLN A 238 -11.75 26.37 -8.23
N ARG A 239 -12.62 27.35 -8.53
CA ARG A 239 -13.63 27.84 -7.60
C ARG A 239 -14.69 26.80 -7.29
N CYS A 240 -15.18 26.10 -8.31
CA CYS A 240 -16.12 24.99 -8.14
C CYS A 240 -15.49 23.88 -7.29
N ALA A 241 -14.22 23.55 -7.52
CA ALA A 241 -13.49 22.57 -6.71
C ALA A 241 -13.42 22.99 -5.24
N SER A 242 -13.09 24.25 -4.95
CA SER A 242 -13.06 24.77 -3.58
C SER A 242 -14.44 24.79 -2.91
N ALA A 243 -15.49 25.21 -3.64
CA ALA A 243 -16.86 25.23 -3.13
C ALA A 243 -17.38 23.82 -2.82
N LEU A 244 -17.16 22.87 -3.73
CA LEU A 244 -17.51 21.47 -3.54
C LEU A 244 -16.74 20.82 -2.39
N ALA A 245 -15.45 21.13 -2.23
CA ALA A 245 -14.66 20.63 -1.10
C ALA A 245 -15.22 21.12 0.25
N SER A 246 -15.58 22.40 0.34
CA SER A 246 -16.20 22.99 1.54
C SER A 246 -17.58 22.39 1.82
N TRP A 247 -18.42 22.29 0.79
CA TRP A 247 -19.75 21.68 0.90
C TRP A 247 -19.66 20.20 1.30
N ASN A 248 -18.74 19.43 0.72
CA ASN A 248 -18.52 18.03 1.09
C ASN A 248 -18.09 17.91 2.56
N HIS A 249 -17.22 18.78 3.05
CA HIS A 249 -16.84 18.78 4.47
C HIS A 249 -18.04 19.08 5.39
N ASN A 250 -18.82 20.11 5.07
CA ASN A 250 -19.85 20.65 5.96
C ASN A 250 -21.18 19.89 5.90
N VAL A 251 -21.58 19.40 4.72
CA VAL A 251 -22.90 18.81 4.49
C VAL A 251 -22.80 17.29 4.40
N VAL A 252 -21.94 16.79 3.52
CA VAL A 252 -21.78 15.34 3.28
C VAL A 252 -21.05 14.69 4.46
N GLY A 253 -19.96 15.31 4.92
CA GLY A 253 -19.12 14.86 6.03
C GLY A 253 -18.47 13.50 5.78
N ASN A 254 -17.99 12.86 6.85
CA ASN A 254 -17.40 11.53 6.77
C ASN A 254 -18.51 10.46 6.64
N ILE A 255 -18.81 10.06 5.40
CA ILE A 255 -19.85 9.06 5.09
C ILE A 255 -19.60 7.72 5.80
N PRO A 256 -18.40 7.12 5.78
CA PRO A 256 -18.13 5.89 6.52
C PRO A 256 -18.48 5.99 8.02
N LYS A 257 -18.12 7.10 8.66
CA LYS A 257 -18.45 7.36 10.07
C LYS A 257 -19.97 7.45 10.28
N LYS A 258 -20.68 8.22 9.44
CA LYS A 258 -22.14 8.34 9.48
C LYS A 258 -22.85 7.00 9.26
N ILE A 259 -22.34 6.16 8.35
CA ILE A 259 -22.86 4.79 8.11
C ILE A 259 -22.65 3.93 9.36
N ALA A 260 -21.47 3.96 9.98
CA ALA A 260 -21.19 3.20 11.19
C ALA A 260 -22.04 3.64 12.39
N GLU A 261 -22.30 4.94 12.53
CA GLU A 261 -23.21 5.50 13.54
C GLU A 261 -24.65 5.07 13.31
N LYS A 262 -25.16 5.19 12.08
CA LYS A 262 -26.54 4.75 11.75
C LYS A 262 -26.72 3.24 11.89
N ARG A 263 -25.72 2.43 11.53
CA ARG A 263 -25.74 0.97 11.75
C ARG A 263 -25.81 0.62 13.24
N ARG A 264 -25.05 1.32 14.09
CA ARG A 264 -25.13 1.17 15.56
C ARG A 264 -26.51 1.54 16.09
N ALA A 265 -27.07 2.68 15.67
CA ALA A 265 -28.40 3.12 16.08
C ALA A 265 -29.51 2.15 15.62
N LEU A 266 -29.42 1.63 14.39
CA LEU A 266 -30.37 0.65 13.89
C LEU A 266 -30.33 -0.63 14.74
N ASN A 267 -29.14 -1.16 15.00
CA ASN A 267 -28.98 -2.36 15.83
C ASN A 267 -29.52 -2.19 17.25
N SER A 268 -29.38 -1.01 17.85
CA SER A 268 -29.95 -0.75 19.19
C SER A 268 -31.48 -0.72 19.23
N ILE A 269 -32.14 -0.46 18.10
CA ILE A 269 -33.60 -0.45 18.00
C ILE A 269 -34.14 -1.86 17.75
N THR A 270 -33.41 -2.69 16.99
CA THR A 270 -33.79 -4.09 16.73
C THR A 270 -33.51 -5.05 17.89
N THR A 271 -32.79 -4.63 18.92
CA THR A 271 -32.52 -5.43 20.14
C THR A 271 -33.52 -5.19 21.28
N VAL A 272 -34.62 -4.46 21.04
CA VAL A 272 -35.74 -4.37 21.98
C VAL A 272 -36.84 -5.31 21.48
N ASP A 273 -36.65 -6.60 21.77
CA ASP A 273 -37.67 -7.64 22.06
C ASP A 273 -36.94 -8.97 22.36
#